data_AF-A0AAV2MXP7-F1
#
_entry.id   AF-A0AAV2MXP7-F1
#
_cell.length_a   1.000
_cell.length_b   1.000
_cell.length_c   1.000
_cell.angle_alpha   90.00
_cell.angle_beta   90.00
_cell.angle_gamma   90.00
#
_symmetry.space_group_name_H-M   'P 1'
#
loop_
_entity.id
_entity.type
_entity.pdbx_description
1 polymer ?
#
loop_
_entity_poly.entity_id
_entity_poly.type
_entity_poly.pdbx_seq_one_letter_code
_entity_poly.pdbx_strand_id
1 'polypeptide(L)'
;MMKKPIDNQDAIFECTLIGFNNQISHTKKRQLKGFLREKVASHLIDAKKQATIWRTEEAKKIMEFGDQSPPILFSSHVLRKAKQSELDNRLGITDCDPIRSLQICKYVKRPGSIHGIGLDPFYVMYWSKEQLTMYKIINRSQNAYFTMDATGSIAKKLTIPDGTKSSHLFLY
;
A
#
# COMPACT_ATOMS: atom_id res chain seq x y z
N MET A 1 -13.87 22.43 -40.48
CA MET A 1 -12.58 22.93 -39.94
C MET A 1 -12.79 23.31 -38.48
N MET A 2 -12.02 22.72 -37.55
CA MET A 2 -12.05 23.15 -36.14
C MET A 2 -11.38 24.51 -36.00
N LYS A 3 -12.07 25.48 -35.38
CA LYS A 3 -11.51 26.81 -35.10
C LYS A 3 -10.57 26.73 -33.90
N LYS A 4 -9.50 27.53 -33.92
CA LYS A 4 -8.58 27.66 -32.79
C LYS A 4 -9.37 28.17 -31.56
N PRO A 5 -9.22 27.56 -30.37
CA PRO A 5 -9.85 28.06 -29.16
C PRO A 5 -9.32 29.45 -28.80
N ILE A 6 -10.17 30.26 -28.16
CA ILE A 6 -9.88 31.63 -27.73
C ILE A 6 -8.89 31.58 -26.56
N ASP A 7 -7.91 32.48 -26.56
CA ASP A 7 -6.91 32.55 -25.49
C ASP A 7 -7.60 32.83 -24.12
N ASN A 8 -7.16 32.14 -23.07
CA ASN A 8 -7.70 32.19 -21.70
C ASN A 8 -9.16 31.70 -21.50
N GLN A 9 -9.70 30.87 -22.40
CA GLN A 9 -10.95 30.15 -22.15
C GLN A 9 -10.74 28.63 -22.15
N ASP A 10 -11.46 27.94 -21.26
CA ASP A 10 -11.46 26.48 -21.22
C ASP A 10 -12.05 25.90 -22.50
N ALA A 11 -11.32 24.98 -23.14
CA ALA A 11 -11.82 24.25 -24.29
C ALA A 11 -12.80 23.16 -23.81
N ILE A 12 -14.09 23.36 -24.07
CA ILE A 12 -15.14 22.40 -23.75
C ILE A 12 -15.34 21.46 -24.95
N PHE A 13 -15.15 20.16 -24.72
CA PHE A 13 -15.41 19.12 -25.72
C PHE A 13 -16.69 18.37 -25.34
N GLU A 14 -17.73 18.53 -26.16
CA GLU A 14 -18.87 17.61 -26.12
C GLU A 14 -18.56 16.39 -26.99
N CYS A 15 -18.54 15.22 -26.36
CA CYS A 15 -18.30 13.96 -27.03
C CYS A 15 -19.53 13.07 -26.87
N THR A 16 -20.13 12.71 -28.01
CA THR A 16 -21.27 11.79 -28.06
C THR A 16 -20.79 10.46 -28.63
N LEU A 17 -20.85 9.40 -27.82
CA LEU A 17 -20.54 8.04 -28.24
C LEU A 17 -21.79 7.39 -28.82
N ILE A 18 -21.72 6.93 -30.08
CA ILE A 18 -22.81 6.24 -30.79
C ILE A 18 -22.34 4.83 -31.15
N GLY A 19 -23.19 3.81 -30.97
CA GLY A 19 -22.88 2.43 -31.34
C GLY A 19 -21.99 1.67 -30.33
N PHE A 20 -22.10 1.99 -29.04
CA PHE A 20 -21.38 1.29 -27.99
C PHE A 20 -21.86 -0.15 -27.85
N ASN A 21 -20.93 -1.12 -27.90
CA ASN A 21 -21.22 -2.54 -27.74
C ASN A 21 -20.42 -3.10 -26.56
N ASN A 22 -21.12 -3.44 -25.48
CA ASN A 22 -20.54 -3.97 -24.23
C ASN A 22 -20.10 -5.43 -24.35
N GLN A 23 -20.46 -6.11 -25.44
CA GLN A 23 -20.17 -7.52 -25.65
C GLN A 23 -18.76 -7.76 -26.21
N ILE A 24 -18.01 -6.71 -26.53
CA ILE A 24 -16.64 -6.85 -27.05
C ILE A 24 -15.73 -7.34 -25.92
N SER A 25 -15.23 -8.57 -26.06
CA SER A 25 -14.23 -9.12 -25.14
C SER A 25 -12.88 -8.44 -25.36
N HIS A 26 -12.47 -7.62 -24.40
CA HIS A 26 -11.19 -6.95 -24.45
C HIS A 26 -10.08 -7.82 -23.85
N THR A 27 -9.10 -8.19 -24.67
CA THR A 27 -7.94 -8.98 -24.22
C THR A 27 -6.97 -8.18 -23.34
N LYS A 28 -6.92 -6.85 -23.53
CA LYS A 28 -5.97 -5.95 -22.84
C LYS A 28 -6.70 -4.95 -21.95
N LYS A 29 -6.24 -4.80 -20.71
CA LYS A 29 -6.71 -3.76 -19.79
C LYS A 29 -5.98 -2.44 -20.05
N ARG A 30 -6.68 -1.32 -19.80
CA ARG A 30 -6.03 0.00 -19.86
C ARG A 30 -5.04 0.15 -18.71
N GLN A 31 -3.97 0.88 -18.97
CA GLN A 31 -2.92 1.12 -17.99
C GLN A 31 -3.36 2.20 -16.99
N LEU A 32 -3.13 1.96 -15.70
CA LEU A 32 -3.32 2.95 -14.64
C LEU A 32 -2.06 3.81 -14.51
N LYS A 33 -2.09 5.04 -15.05
CA LYS A 33 -0.95 5.96 -15.16
C LYS A 33 -1.34 7.42 -14.89
N GLY A 34 -0.33 8.25 -14.64
CA GLY A 34 -0.44 9.70 -14.45
C GLY A 34 -1.40 10.09 -13.33
N PHE A 35 -2.11 11.20 -13.52
CA PHE A 35 -3.06 11.76 -12.55
C PHE A 35 -4.11 10.74 -12.07
N LEU A 36 -4.62 9.87 -12.96
CA LEU A 36 -5.59 8.86 -12.57
C LEU A 36 -5.00 7.86 -11.56
N ARG A 37 -3.71 7.50 -11.71
CA ARG A 37 -3.03 6.61 -10.77
C ARG A 37 -2.90 7.25 -9.40
N GLU A 38 -2.49 8.51 -9.34
CA GLU A 38 -2.33 9.27 -8.10
C GLU A 38 -3.68 9.42 -7.38
N LYS A 39 -4.73 9.80 -8.12
CA LYS A 39 -6.09 9.94 -7.59
C LYS A 39 -6.62 8.62 -7.01
N VAL A 40 -6.51 7.52 -7.75
CA VAL A 40 -6.96 6.19 -7.30
C VAL A 40 -6.13 5.71 -6.11
N ALA A 41 -4.81 5.89 -6.14
CA ALA A 41 -3.93 5.48 -5.05
C ALA A 41 -4.20 6.27 -3.76
N SER A 42 -4.37 7.59 -3.87
CA SER A 42 -4.71 8.46 -2.74
C SER A 42 -6.04 8.06 -2.12
N HIS A 43 -7.08 7.88 -2.95
CA HIS A 43 -8.38 7.40 -2.46
C HIS A 43 -8.28 6.04 -1.75
N LEU A 44 -7.45 5.10 -2.23
CA LEU A 44 -7.23 3.82 -1.58
C LEU A 44 -6.54 3.93 -0.20
N ILE A 45 -5.68 4.93 -0.01
CA ILE A 45 -5.00 5.18 1.27
C ILE A 45 -5.92 5.93 2.23
N ASP A 46 -6.49 7.05 1.78
CA ASP A 46 -7.26 7.98 2.61
C ASP A 46 -8.56 7.33 3.10
N ALA A 47 -9.25 6.60 2.22
CA ALA A 47 -10.44 5.83 2.60
C ALA A 47 -10.12 4.49 3.29
N LYS A 48 -8.84 4.18 3.52
CA LYS A 48 -8.36 2.89 4.08
C LYS A 48 -8.92 1.65 3.35
N LYS A 49 -9.18 1.77 2.05
CA LYS A 49 -9.83 0.71 1.26
C LYS A 49 -8.84 -0.34 0.77
N GLN A 50 -9.30 -1.57 0.71
CA GLN A 50 -8.59 -2.67 0.03
C GLN A 50 -8.84 -2.60 -1.48
N ALA A 51 -7.84 -3.05 -2.27
CA ALA A 51 -7.95 -3.09 -3.73
C ALA A 51 -9.16 -3.90 -4.23
N THR A 52 -9.50 -4.99 -3.54
CA THR A 52 -10.66 -5.83 -3.89
C THR A 52 -11.97 -5.08 -3.67
N ILE A 53 -12.13 -4.41 -2.53
CA ILE A 53 -13.34 -3.66 -2.20
C ILE A 53 -13.54 -2.52 -3.21
N TRP A 54 -12.50 -1.73 -3.45
CA TRP A 54 -12.54 -0.65 -4.44
C TRP A 54 -12.93 -1.18 -5.83
N ARG A 55 -12.33 -2.30 -6.26
CA ARG A 55 -12.65 -2.90 -7.55
C ARG A 55 -14.11 -3.36 -7.62
N THR A 56 -14.65 -3.95 -6.56
CA THR A 56 -16.06 -4.36 -6.50
C THR A 56 -17.00 -3.16 -6.56
N GLU A 57 -16.68 -2.07 -5.86
CA GLU A 57 -17.46 -0.82 -5.90
C GLU A 57 -17.44 -0.20 -7.30
N GLU A 58 -16.28 -0.14 -7.95
CA GLU A 58 -16.18 0.40 -9.32
C GLU A 58 -16.88 -0.50 -10.33
N ALA A 59 -16.79 -1.83 -10.19
CA ALA A 59 -17.52 -2.76 -11.03
C ALA A 59 -19.03 -2.54 -10.93
N LYS A 60 -19.58 -2.34 -9.73
CA LYS A 60 -21.01 -2.04 -9.53
C LYS A 60 -21.48 -0.74 -10.18
N LYS A 61 -20.59 0.22 -10.43
CA LYS A 61 -20.93 1.51 -11.07
C LYS A 61 -20.94 1.42 -12.60
N ILE A 62 -20.11 0.55 -13.16
CA ILE A 62 -19.82 0.53 -14.61
C ILE A 62 -20.24 -0.76 -15.30
N MET A 63 -20.70 -1.76 -14.56
CA MET A 63 -21.09 -3.08 -15.09
C MET A 63 -22.48 -3.46 -14.59
N GLU A 64 -23.27 -4.03 -15.48
CA GLU A 64 -24.50 -4.75 -15.15
C GLU A 64 -24.24 -6.25 -14.96
N PHE A 65 -25.24 -6.97 -14.46
CA PHE A 65 -25.12 -8.41 -14.27
C PHE A 65 -24.99 -9.13 -15.62
N GLY A 66 -23.93 -9.92 -15.78
CA GLY A 66 -23.63 -10.63 -17.02
C GLY A 66 -22.62 -9.92 -17.94
N ASP A 67 -22.25 -8.67 -17.63
CA ASP A 67 -21.26 -7.93 -18.41
C ASP A 67 -19.85 -8.53 -18.30
N GLN A 68 -19.10 -8.43 -19.39
CA GLN A 68 -17.68 -8.74 -19.41
C GLN A 68 -16.89 -7.65 -18.67
N SER A 69 -15.79 -8.04 -18.01
CA SER A 69 -14.97 -7.09 -17.25
C SER A 69 -14.36 -6.02 -18.18
N PRO A 70 -14.67 -4.72 -17.99
CA PRO A 70 -14.21 -3.71 -18.91
C PRO A 70 -12.70 -3.45 -18.75
N PRO A 71 -12.04 -2.89 -19.79
CA PRO A 71 -10.61 -2.55 -19.75
C PRO A 71 -10.24 -1.55 -18.67
N ILE A 72 -11.19 -0.67 -18.29
CA ILE A 72 -11.00 0.37 -17.29
C ILE A 72 -11.03 -0.18 -15.85
N LEU A 73 -11.57 -1.39 -15.65
CA LEU A 73 -11.56 -2.05 -14.36
C LEU A 73 -10.20 -2.72 -14.10
N PHE A 74 -9.32 -2.00 -13.39
CA PHE A 74 -7.93 -2.42 -13.13
C PHE A 74 -7.81 -3.67 -12.26
N SER A 75 -6.74 -4.44 -12.45
CA SER A 75 -6.45 -5.63 -11.64
C SER A 75 -6.10 -5.27 -10.19
N SER A 76 -6.44 -6.15 -9.25
CA SER A 76 -6.10 -5.97 -7.83
C SER A 76 -4.59 -5.83 -7.63
N HIS A 77 -3.77 -6.50 -8.45
CA HIS A 77 -2.32 -6.35 -8.42
C HIS A 77 -1.88 -4.92 -8.77
N VAL A 78 -2.41 -4.34 -9.85
CA VAL A 78 -2.10 -2.97 -10.27
C VAL A 78 -2.52 -1.96 -9.21
N LEU A 79 -3.71 -2.14 -8.63
CA LEU A 79 -4.22 -1.28 -7.55
C LEU A 79 -3.35 -1.37 -6.29
N ARG A 80 -2.93 -2.58 -5.88
CA ARG A 80 -2.01 -2.76 -4.74
C ARG A 80 -0.67 -2.09 -4.99
N LYS A 81 -0.11 -2.20 -6.20
CA LYS A 81 1.15 -1.53 -6.55
C LYS A 81 1.02 -0.02 -6.60
N ALA A 82 -0.11 0.51 -7.08
CA ALA A 82 -0.38 1.95 -7.04
C ALA A 82 -0.48 2.46 -5.60
N LYS A 83 -1.24 1.76 -4.75
CA LYS A 83 -1.34 2.06 -3.32
C LYS A 83 0.00 2.02 -2.60
N GLN A 84 0.81 0.98 -2.85
CA GLN A 84 2.13 0.84 -2.23
C GLN A 84 3.05 1.99 -2.65
N SER A 85 3.13 2.29 -3.95
CA SER A 85 3.96 3.37 -4.47
C SER A 85 3.60 4.73 -3.87
N GLU A 86 2.31 5.02 -3.72
CA GLU A 86 1.85 6.26 -3.08
C GLU A 86 2.16 6.28 -1.58
N LEU A 87 2.03 5.14 -0.90
CA LEU A 87 2.38 5.02 0.51
C LEU A 87 3.88 5.23 0.73
N ASP A 88 4.72 4.63 -0.11
CA ASP A 88 6.18 4.79 -0.08
C ASP A 88 6.56 6.26 -0.27
N ASN A 89 5.92 6.95 -1.22
CA ASN A 89 6.11 8.39 -1.43
C ASN A 89 5.74 9.20 -0.18
N ARG A 90 4.56 8.96 0.42
CA ARG A 90 4.09 9.65 1.63
C ARG A 90 4.99 9.38 2.85
N LEU A 91 5.53 8.16 2.94
CA LEU A 91 6.45 7.76 4.01
C LEU A 91 7.89 8.17 3.73
N GLY A 92 8.21 8.71 2.54
CA GLY A 92 9.58 9.01 2.11
C GLY A 92 10.47 7.78 2.07
N ILE A 93 9.94 6.63 1.65
CA ILE A 93 10.70 5.40 1.43
C ILE A 93 11.22 5.45 -0.01
N THR A 94 12.52 5.63 -0.15
CA THR A 94 13.19 5.76 -1.46
C THR A 94 13.94 4.49 -1.86
N ASP A 95 14.25 3.62 -0.90
CA ASP A 95 15.07 2.44 -1.10
C ASP A 95 14.20 1.17 -1.19
N CYS A 96 14.56 0.28 -2.11
CA CYS A 96 13.88 -1.00 -2.29
C CYS A 96 14.43 -2.09 -1.34
N ASP A 97 15.59 -1.85 -0.72
CA ASP A 97 16.17 -2.77 0.26
C ASP A 97 15.47 -2.63 1.63
N PRO A 98 14.75 -3.68 2.11
CA PRO A 98 14.08 -3.65 3.39
C PRO A 98 15.03 -3.48 4.59
N ILE A 99 16.24 -4.06 4.52
CA ILE A 99 17.21 -4.01 5.63
C ILE A 99 17.77 -2.60 5.75
N ARG A 100 18.20 -2.03 4.62
CA ARG A 100 18.65 -0.64 4.57
C ARG A 100 17.54 0.33 4.97
N SER A 101 16.30 0.07 4.57
CA SER A 101 15.14 0.87 5.01
C SER A 101 14.92 0.81 6.52
N LEU A 102 15.08 -0.37 7.14
CA LEU A 102 15.03 -0.51 8.61
C LEU A 102 16.17 0.23 9.29
N GLN A 103 17.37 0.19 8.72
CA GLN A 103 18.53 0.94 9.23
C GLN A 103 18.28 2.45 9.17
N ILE A 104 17.77 2.98 8.06
CA ILE A 104 17.37 4.39 7.94
C ILE A 104 16.28 4.73 8.97
N CYS A 105 15.29 3.86 9.15
CA CYS A 105 14.27 4.05 10.18
C CYS A 105 14.86 4.11 11.60
N LYS A 106 15.83 3.24 11.92
CA LYS A 106 16.49 3.20 13.23
C LYS A 106 17.21 4.51 13.55
N TYR A 107 17.94 5.07 12.60
CA TYR A 107 18.80 6.24 12.86
C TYR A 107 18.17 7.59 12.51
N VAL A 108 17.24 7.64 11.55
CA VAL A 108 16.70 8.90 11.03
C VAL A 108 15.23 9.10 11.40
N LYS A 109 14.35 8.14 11.08
CA LYS A 109 12.89 8.35 11.21
C LYS A 109 12.32 8.05 12.59
N ARG A 110 12.86 7.06 13.30
CA ARG A 110 12.36 6.57 14.59
C ARG A 110 13.51 6.26 15.57
N PRO A 111 14.35 7.25 15.90
CA PRO A 111 15.45 7.06 16.84
C PRO A 111 14.95 6.57 18.19
N GLY A 112 15.60 5.54 18.73
CA GLY A 112 15.28 4.95 20.04
C GLY A 112 14.04 4.05 20.10
N SER A 113 13.40 3.77 18.96
CA SER A 113 12.34 2.75 18.88
C SER A 113 12.85 1.40 18.39
N ILE A 114 13.89 1.39 17.54
CA ILE A 114 14.53 0.17 17.02
C ILE A 114 15.91 0.03 17.69
N HIS A 115 16.12 -1.07 18.40
CA HIS A 115 17.30 -1.29 19.23
C HIS A 115 18.31 -2.22 18.55
N GLY A 116 17.82 -3.27 17.91
CA GLY A 116 18.64 -4.28 17.24
C GLY A 116 18.10 -4.67 15.87
N ILE A 117 19.00 -4.89 14.91
CA ILE A 117 18.68 -5.47 13.59
C ILE A 117 19.73 -6.56 13.36
N GLY A 118 19.30 -7.81 13.23
CA GLY A 118 20.14 -8.93 12.80
C GLY A 118 19.76 -9.36 11.39
N LEU A 119 20.71 -9.92 10.64
CA LEU A 119 20.50 -10.39 9.27
C LEU A 119 20.40 -11.93 9.18
N ASP A 120 21.22 -12.65 9.95
CA ASP A 120 21.25 -14.11 9.97
C ASP A 120 21.52 -14.66 11.40
N PRO A 121 20.50 -15.14 12.13
CA PRO A 121 19.09 -15.09 11.73
C PRO A 121 18.63 -13.63 11.61
N PHE A 122 17.73 -13.35 10.68
CA PHE A 122 17.11 -12.02 10.63
C PHE A 122 16.42 -11.76 11.97
N TYR A 123 16.48 -10.55 12.53
CA TYR A 123 15.65 -10.13 13.67
C TYR A 123 15.53 -8.61 13.70
N VAL A 124 14.42 -8.10 14.25
CA VAL A 124 14.29 -6.68 14.58
C VAL A 124 13.81 -6.58 16.02
N MET A 125 14.67 -6.05 16.90
CA MET A 125 14.31 -5.73 18.28
C MET A 125 13.81 -4.29 18.33
N TYR A 126 12.56 -4.09 18.73
CA TYR A 126 11.97 -2.77 18.82
C TYR A 126 11.01 -2.68 20.00
N TRP A 127 10.99 -1.51 20.63
CA TRP A 127 9.98 -1.12 21.60
C TRP A 127 9.98 0.41 21.71
N SER A 128 8.80 0.96 21.96
CA SER A 128 8.65 2.39 22.21
C SER A 128 8.99 2.73 23.68
N LYS A 129 9.25 4.01 23.95
CA LYS A 129 9.51 4.47 25.33
C LYS A 129 8.29 4.31 26.22
N GLU A 130 7.10 4.48 25.65
CA GLU A 130 5.81 4.30 26.30
C GLU A 130 5.63 2.83 26.70
N GLN A 131 5.93 1.88 25.80
CA GLN A 131 5.90 0.45 26.09
C GLN A 131 6.84 0.09 27.25
N LEU A 132 8.06 0.61 27.25
CA LEU A 132 9.02 0.39 28.33
C LEU A 132 8.55 1.01 29.67
N THR A 133 7.92 2.18 29.61
CA THR A 133 7.38 2.86 30.80
C THR A 133 6.22 2.09 31.40
N MET A 134 5.28 1.65 30.58
CA MET A 134 4.16 0.78 30.99
C MET A 134 4.66 -0.52 31.60
N TYR A 135 5.64 -1.17 30.97
CA TYR A 135 6.29 -2.37 31.50
C TYR A 135 6.86 -2.12 32.91
N LYS A 136 7.60 -1.03 33.11
CA LYS A 136 8.17 -0.68 34.43
C LYS A 136 7.12 -0.41 35.50
N ILE A 137 6.02 0.26 35.15
CA ILE A 137 4.92 0.55 36.08
C ILE A 137 4.21 -0.74 36.49
N ILE A 138 3.87 -1.58 35.52
CA ILE A 138 3.15 -2.83 35.76
C ILE A 138 4.04 -3.82 36.53
N ASN A 139 5.32 -3.95 36.17
CA ASN A 139 6.23 -4.85 36.87
C ASN A 139 6.50 -4.46 38.34
N ARG A 140 6.22 -3.20 38.73
CA ARG A 140 6.25 -2.74 40.13
C ARG A 140 4.95 -3.02 40.88
N SER A 141 3.89 -3.41 40.19
CA SER A 141 2.59 -3.69 40.77
C SER A 141 2.50 -5.18 41.11
N GLN A 142 2.16 -5.53 42.36
CA GLN A 142 2.17 -6.92 42.83
C GLN A 142 1.10 -7.81 42.18
N ASN A 143 0.06 -7.24 41.55
CA ASN A 143 -1.11 -7.95 41.01
C ASN A 143 -1.47 -7.53 39.58
N ALA A 144 -0.50 -7.32 38.69
CA ALA A 144 -0.79 -6.95 37.31
C ALA A 144 -0.02 -7.80 36.31
N TYR A 145 -0.72 -8.22 35.26
CA TYR A 145 -0.15 -8.96 34.13
C TYR A 145 -0.08 -8.03 32.92
N PHE A 146 1.09 -7.97 32.29
CA PHE A 146 1.29 -7.21 31.05
C PHE A 146 1.65 -8.15 29.92
N THR A 147 0.78 -8.22 28.93
CA THR A 147 1.02 -8.93 27.68
C THR A 147 1.16 -7.90 26.57
N MET A 148 2.33 -7.84 25.95
CA MET A 148 2.48 -7.18 24.66
C MET A 148 2.29 -8.23 23.57
N ASP A 149 1.56 -7.88 22.52
CA ASP A 149 1.45 -8.74 21.34
C ASP A 149 2.66 -8.51 20.44
N ALA A 150 3.38 -9.59 20.12
CA ALA A 150 4.51 -9.55 19.21
C ALA A 150 3.91 -9.68 17.82
N THR A 151 3.70 -8.54 17.15
CA THR A 151 3.05 -8.55 15.86
C THR A 151 3.96 -9.20 14.80
N GLY A 152 3.78 -10.52 14.65
CA GLY A 152 4.36 -11.43 13.66
C GLY A 152 4.37 -10.96 12.19
N SER A 153 3.55 -9.96 11.90
CA SER A 153 3.20 -9.51 10.55
C SER A 153 3.86 -8.20 10.14
N ILE A 154 4.66 -7.55 11.00
CA ILE A 154 5.29 -6.27 10.66
C ILE A 154 6.40 -6.44 9.60
N ALA A 155 7.08 -7.59 9.62
CA ALA A 155 8.18 -7.88 8.70
C ALA A 155 7.84 -9.08 7.81
N LYS A 156 8.09 -8.94 6.50
CA LYS A 156 8.00 -10.05 5.56
C LYS A 156 9.23 -10.96 5.75
N LYS A 157 9.03 -12.27 5.82
CA LYS A 157 10.13 -13.25 5.85
C LYS A 157 11.08 -13.01 4.67
N LEU A 158 12.38 -12.99 4.95
CA LEU A 158 13.42 -12.86 3.93
C LEU A 158 13.55 -14.17 3.16
N THR A 159 14.05 -14.09 1.93
CA THR A 159 14.41 -15.28 1.14
C THR A 159 15.89 -15.54 1.35
N ILE A 160 16.22 -16.72 1.87
CA ILE A 160 17.58 -17.21 2.13
C ILE A 160 18.18 -17.67 0.77
N PRO A 161 19.52 -17.70 0.60
CA PRO A 161 20.15 -18.09 -0.67
C PRO A 161 19.73 -19.46 -1.23
N ASP A 162 19.31 -20.39 -0.38
CA ASP A 162 18.78 -21.70 -0.77
C ASP A 162 17.32 -21.66 -1.27
N GLY A 163 16.71 -20.47 -1.34
CA GLY A 163 15.32 -20.26 -1.75
C GLY A 163 14.29 -20.46 -0.63
N THR A 164 14.73 -20.87 0.57
CA THR A 164 13.83 -21.00 1.72
C THR A 164 13.51 -19.63 2.32
N LYS A 165 12.48 -19.57 3.16
CA LYS A 165 12.11 -18.34 3.87
C LYS A 165 12.70 -18.37 5.27
N SER A 166 13.22 -17.22 5.73
CA SER A 166 13.67 -17.04 7.10
C SER A 166 12.58 -17.43 8.12
N SER A 167 12.98 -17.92 9.29
CA SER A 167 12.09 -18.27 10.41
C SER A 167 11.29 -17.06 10.94
N HIS A 168 10.34 -17.30 11.87
CA HIS A 168 9.55 -16.23 12.53
C HIS A 168 10.42 -15.35 13.43
N LEU A 169 10.04 -14.08 13.61
CA LEU A 169 11.06 -13.05 13.77
C LEU A 169 10.60 -11.82 14.56
N PHE A 170 10.27 -12.03 15.83
CA PHE A 170 10.04 -10.96 16.79
C PHE A 170 10.67 -11.40 18.10
N LEU A 171 11.73 -10.71 18.51
CA LEU A 171 12.26 -10.80 19.86
C LEU A 171 11.96 -9.49 20.58
N TYR A 172 11.35 -9.62 21.76
CA TYR A 172 11.23 -8.55 22.74
C TYR A 172 12.60 -8.14 23.28
#